data_AF-A0A2P6QZ52-F1
#
_entry.id   AF-A0A2P6QZ52-F1
#
_cell.length_a   1.000
_cell.length_b   1.000
_cell.length_c   1.000
_cell.angle_alpha   90.00
_cell.angle_beta   90.00
_cell.angle_gamma   90.00
#
_symmetry.space_group_name_H-M   'P 1'
#
loop_
_entity.id
_entity.type
_entity.pdbx_description
1 polymer ?
#
loop_
_entity_poly.entity_id
_entity_poly.type
_entity_poly.pdbx_seq_one_letter_code
_entity_poly.pdbx_strand_id
1 'polypeptide(L)'
;MVYAIDINEGRLRILKEMAKLHQVDGVITTIHADMRSYTDNNTMKCDKVLLDAPCSGLRVLPKGRLALEQWRLEDMEELKNLQDELLDFASR
;
A
#
# COMPACT_ATOMS: atom_id res chain seq x y z
N MET A 1 -4.73 -18.06 3.80
CA MET A 1 -3.61 -17.56 2.97
C MET A 1 -3.72 -16.05 2.93
N VAL A 2 -2.63 -15.32 3.07
CA VAL A 2 -2.58 -13.86 3.01
C VAL A 2 -1.68 -13.45 1.85
N TYR A 3 -2.17 -12.54 1.00
CA TYR A 3 -1.41 -11.97 -0.09
C TYR A 3 -1.03 -10.54 0.25
N ALA A 4 0.27 -10.24 0.23
CA ALA A 4 0.80 -8.91 0.49
C ALA A 4 1.35 -8.33 -0.82
N ILE A 5 0.68 -7.32 -1.35
CA ILE A 5 1.03 -6.67 -2.60
C ILE A 5 1.59 -5.28 -2.30
N ASP A 6 2.76 -4.96 -2.81
CA ASP A 6 3.35 -3.63 -2.69
C ASP A 6 4.22 -3.36 -3.94
N ILE A 7 4.23 -2.11 -4.39
CA ILE A 7 5.09 -1.64 -5.48
C ILE A 7 6.55 -1.47 -5.01
N ASN A 8 6.78 -1.39 -3.70
CA ASN A 8 8.09 -1.24 -3.10
C ASN A 8 8.67 -2.60 -2.68
N GLU A 9 9.57 -3.13 -3.49
CA GLU A 9 10.27 -4.40 -3.21
C GLU A 9 11.05 -4.38 -1.88
N GLY A 10 11.60 -3.23 -1.49
CA GLY A 10 12.30 -3.06 -0.22
C GLY A 10 11.40 -3.31 0.99
N ARG A 11 10.16 -2.82 0.96
CA ARG A 11 9.15 -3.09 2.01
C ARG A 11 8.76 -4.56 2.05
N LEU A 12 8.58 -5.19 0.88
CA LEU A 12 8.29 -6.63 0.80
C LEU A 12 9.41 -7.49 1.35
N ARG A 13 10.68 -7.10 1.16
CA ARG A 13 11.82 -7.80 1.75
C ARG A 13 11.76 -7.78 3.28
N ILE A 14 11.53 -6.60 3.88
CA ILE A 14 11.39 -6.46 5.33
C ILE A 14 10.21 -7.31 5.84
N LEU A 15 9.07 -7.28 5.13
CA LEU A 15 7.90 -8.11 5.47
C LEU A 15 8.25 -9.60 5.48
N LYS A 16 8.97 -10.11 4.48
CA LYS A 16 9.41 -11.51 4.43
C LYS A 16 10.32 -11.89 5.60
N GLU A 17 11.27 -11.02 5.94
CA GLU A 17 12.19 -11.23 7.06
C GLU A 17 11.42 -11.30 8.39
N MET A 18 10.48 -10.38 8.60
CA MET A 18 9.62 -10.37 9.78
C MET A 18 8.69 -11.59 9.82
N ALA A 19 8.12 -12.00 8.68
CA ALA A 19 7.26 -13.18 8.60
C ALA A 19 8.02 -14.45 9.01
N LYS A 20 9.27 -14.60 8.58
CA LYS A 20 10.15 -15.71 9.00
C LYS A 20 10.48 -15.63 10.49
N LEU A 21 10.83 -14.45 10.99
CA LEU A 21 11.14 -14.24 12.40
C LEU A 21 9.96 -14.64 13.31
N HIS A 22 8.74 -14.34 12.88
CA HIS A 22 7.50 -14.68 13.59
C HIS A 22 6.93 -16.06 13.22
N GLN A 23 7.61 -16.85 12.37
CA GLN A 23 7.19 -18.20 11.95
C GLN A 23 5.80 -18.24 11.28
N VAL A 24 5.47 -17.19 10.52
CA VAL A 24 4.20 -17.06 9.77
C VAL A 24 4.43 -16.98 8.26
N ASP A 25 5.65 -17.18 7.79
CA ASP A 25 6.00 -17.13 6.36
C ASP A 25 5.30 -18.21 5.52
N GLY A 26 4.86 -19.31 6.13
CA GLY A 26 4.07 -20.36 5.47
C GLY A 26 2.66 -19.93 5.05
N VAL A 27 2.15 -18.79 5.54
CA VAL A 27 0.79 -18.29 5.21
C VAL A 27 0.79 -16.95 4.48
N ILE A 28 1.97 -16.36 4.19
CA ILE A 28 2.12 -15.05 3.55
C ILE A 28 2.77 -15.22 2.18
N THR A 29 2.08 -14.79 1.13
CA THR A 29 2.61 -14.68 -0.23
C THR A 29 2.80 -13.20 -0.56
N THR A 30 4.04 -12.79 -0.82
CA THR A 30 4.34 -11.42 -1.26
C THR A 30 4.33 -11.30 -2.78
N ILE A 31 3.77 -10.23 -3.31
CA ILE A 31 3.71 -9.95 -4.75
C ILE A 31 4.25 -8.53 -4.98
N HIS A 32 5.30 -8.42 -5.78
CA HIS A 32 5.82 -7.12 -6.21
C HIS A 32 5.07 -6.67 -7.47
N ALA A 33 4.13 -5.74 -7.31
CA ALA A 33 3.32 -5.24 -8.41
C ALA A 33 2.69 -3.88 -8.05
N ASP A 34 2.36 -3.07 -9.05
CA ASP A 34 1.40 -1.98 -8.89
C ASP A 34 -0.02 -2.59 -8.90
N MET A 35 -0.75 -2.40 -7.80
CA MET A 35 -2.11 -2.90 -7.61
C MET A 35 -3.04 -2.51 -8.77
N ARG A 36 -2.88 -1.30 -9.32
CA ARG A 36 -3.69 -0.78 -10.44
C ARG A 36 -3.50 -1.56 -11.73
N SER A 37 -2.40 -2.29 -11.87
CA SER A 37 -2.11 -3.14 -13.03
C SER A 37 -2.37 -4.62 -12.77
N TYR A 38 -2.47 -5.01 -11.49
CA TYR A 38 -2.46 -6.41 -11.09
C TYR A 38 -3.83 -7.07 -11.24
N THR A 39 -4.91 -6.33 -10.98
CA THR A 39 -6.29 -6.85 -11.01
C THR A 39 -6.80 -7.13 -12.43
N ASP A 40 -6.31 -6.40 -13.43
CA ASP A 40 -6.82 -6.52 -14.80
C ASP A 40 -6.38 -7.85 -15.46
N ASN A 41 -5.31 -8.47 -14.96
CA ASN A 41 -4.76 -9.71 -15.49
C ASN A 41 -4.94 -10.94 -14.57
N ASN A 42 -5.27 -10.75 -13.29
CA ASN A 42 -5.38 -11.84 -12.32
C ASN A 42 -6.68 -11.78 -11.53
N THR A 43 -7.50 -12.84 -11.65
CA THR A 43 -8.75 -13.03 -10.88
C THR A 43 -8.46 -13.45 -9.44
N MET A 44 -7.62 -12.71 -8.72
CA MET A 44 -7.24 -13.06 -7.35
C MET A 44 -8.37 -12.67 -6.39
N LYS A 45 -9.27 -13.61 -6.10
CA LYS A 45 -10.40 -13.39 -5.18
C LYS A 45 -9.96 -13.58 -3.72
N CYS A 46 -10.28 -12.62 -2.87
CA CYS A 46 -10.02 -12.67 -1.43
C CYS A 46 -11.32 -12.46 -0.66
N ASP A 47 -11.51 -13.16 0.48
CA ASP A 47 -12.70 -12.99 1.33
C ASP A 47 -12.75 -11.61 2.01
N LYS A 48 -11.57 -11.03 2.25
CA LYS A 48 -11.38 -9.71 2.87
C LYS A 48 -10.16 -9.04 2.26
N VAL A 49 -10.22 -7.72 2.14
CA VAL A 49 -9.14 -6.88 1.64
C VAL A 49 -8.83 -5.80 2.67
N LEU A 50 -7.54 -5.56 2.90
CA LEU A 50 -7.05 -4.41 3.65
C LEU A 50 -6.25 -3.54 2.68
N LEU A 51 -6.71 -2.32 2.44
CA LEU A 51 -6.02 -1.32 1.65
C LEU A 51 -5.38 -0.29 2.57
N ASP A 52 -4.06 -0.34 2.69
CA ASP A 52 -3.26 0.71 3.33
C ASP A 52 -2.76 1.68 2.26
N ALA A 53 -3.58 2.68 1.93
CA ALA A 53 -3.31 3.59 0.83
C ALA A 53 -2.27 4.67 1.22
N PRO A 54 -1.41 5.10 0.29
CA PRO A 54 -0.52 6.24 0.53
C PRO A 54 -1.37 7.48 0.83
N CYS A 55 -1.09 8.10 1.97
CA CYS A 55 -1.77 9.30 2.42
C CYS A 55 -0.79 10.41 2.75
N SER A 56 -1.31 11.60 3.05
CA SER A 56 -0.47 12.79 3.28
C SER A 56 0.40 12.69 4.53
N GLY A 57 0.15 11.70 5.39
CA GLY A 57 0.97 11.44 6.57
C GLY A 57 0.97 12.61 7.58
N LEU A 58 0.07 13.60 7.44
CA LEU A 58 0.06 14.84 8.22
C LEU A 58 0.01 14.59 9.74
N ARG A 59 -0.61 13.48 10.18
CA ARG A 59 -0.66 13.08 11.59
C ARG A 59 0.64 12.46 12.11
N VAL A 60 1.50 11.99 11.22
CA VAL A 60 2.80 11.34 11.51
C VAL A 60 3.95 12.32 11.33
N LEU A 61 3.73 13.46 10.67
CA LEU A 61 4.73 14.51 10.55
C LEU A 61 5.13 15.03 11.95
N PRO A 62 6.44 15.19 12.22
CA PRO A 62 6.90 15.90 13.41
C PRO A 62 6.22 17.28 13.44
N LYS A 63 5.68 17.68 14.60
CA LYS A 63 5.03 18.98 14.77
C LYS A 63 6.01 20.11 14.37
N GLY A 64 5.93 20.60 13.14
CA GLY A 64 6.82 21.62 12.61
C GLY A 64 6.33 22.15 11.26
N ARG A 65 6.37 23.48 11.09
CA ARG A 65 5.87 24.19 9.89
C ARG A 65 6.53 23.73 8.58
N LEU A 66 7.81 23.38 8.62
CA LEU A 66 8.60 23.04 7.42
C LEU A 66 8.08 21.81 6.66
N ALA A 67 7.52 20.81 7.35
CA ALA A 67 6.99 19.61 6.68
C ALA A 67 5.61 19.85 6.03
N LEU A 68 4.87 20.86 6.49
CA LEU A 68 3.58 21.27 5.92
C LEU A 68 3.77 22.19 4.71
N GLU A 69 4.81 23.03 4.73
CA GLU A 69 5.15 23.96 3.64
C GLU A 69 5.55 23.27 2.33
N GLN A 70 5.88 21.97 2.38
CA GLN A 70 6.19 21.17 1.20
C GLN A 70 4.95 20.68 0.45
N TRP A 71 3.76 20.73 1.06
CA TRP A 71 2.52 20.26 0.44
C TRP A 71 1.81 21.40 -0.27
N ARG A 72 1.63 21.24 -1.57
CA ARG A 72 0.78 22.10 -2.37
C ARG A 72 -0.63 21.51 -2.47
N LEU A 73 -1.60 22.33 -2.87
CA LEU A 73 -2.96 21.87 -3.13
C LEU A 73 -3.00 20.82 -4.24
N GLU A 74 -2.14 20.96 -5.25
CA GLU A 74 -2.06 19.99 -6.35
C GLU A 74 -1.60 18.61 -5.86
N ASP A 75 -0.63 18.55 -4.95
CA ASP A 75 -0.16 17.29 -4.35
C ASP A 75 -1.28 16.56 -3.59
N MET A 76 -2.18 17.32 -2.95
CA MET A 76 -3.32 16.76 -2.22
C MET A 76 -4.39 16.21 -3.17
N GLU A 77 -4.63 16.86 -4.30
CA GLU A 77 -5.56 16.40 -5.33
C GLU A 77 -5.04 15.13 -6.01
N GLU A 78 -3.76 15.09 -6.38
CA GLU A 78 -3.11 13.89 -6.94
C GLU A 78 -3.18 12.71 -5.97
N LEU A 79 -2.90 12.95 -4.69
CA LEU A 79 -2.95 11.92 -3.66
C LEU A 79 -4.35 11.38 -3.43
N LYS A 80 -5.36 12.25 -3.45
CA LYS A 80 -6.77 11.86 -3.37
C LYS A 80 -7.14 10.98 -4.57
N ASN A 81 -6.83 11.43 -5.79
CA ASN A 81 -7.14 10.66 -7.00
C ASN A 81 -6.46 9.29 -6.99
N LEU A 82 -5.22 9.21 -6.54
CA LEU A 82 -4.51 7.94 -6.38
C LEU A 82 -5.20 7.02 -5.34
N GLN A 83 -5.67 7.56 -4.22
CA GLN A 83 -6.41 6.78 -3.22
C GLN A 83 -7.74 6.26 -3.76
N ASP A 84 -8.47 7.09 -4.51
CA ASP A 84 -9.73 6.72 -5.16
C ASP A 84 -9.49 5.58 -6.18
N GLU A 85 -8.47 5.70 -7.04
CA GLU A 85 -8.08 4.61 -7.96
C GLU A 85 -7.77 3.31 -7.21
N LEU A 86 -6.92 3.37 -6.18
CA LEU A 86 -6.54 2.20 -5.40
C LEU A 86 -7.74 1.54 -4.71
N LEU A 87 -8.68 2.34 -4.22
CA LEU A 87 -9.91 1.84 -3.61
C LEU A 87 -10.81 1.12 -4.64
N ASP A 88 -10.98 1.71 -5.82
CA ASP A 88 -11.72 1.10 -6.91
C ASP A 88 -11.11 -0.26 -7.29
N PHE A 89 -9.79 -0.33 -7.41
CA PHE A 89 -9.09 -1.59 -7.70
C PHE A 89 -9.21 -2.62 -6.56
N ALA A 90 -9.15 -2.18 -5.30
CA ALA A 90 -9.28 -3.06 -4.14
C ALA A 90 -10.69 -3.64 -3.95
N SER A 91 -11.70 -2.99 -4.52
CA SER A 91 -13.11 -3.39 -4.42
C SER A 91 -13.57 -4.42 -5.46
N ARG A 92 -12.73 -4.73 -6.46
CA ARG A 92 -13.00 -5.69 -7.55
C ARG A 92 -12.69 -7.12 -7.12
#